data_AF-A0A3D3NVW5-F1
#
_entry.id   AF-A0A3D3NVW5-F1
#
_cell.length_a   1.000
_cell.length_b   1.000
_cell.length_c   1.000
_cell.angle_alpha   90.00
_cell.angle_beta   90.00
_cell.angle_gamma   90.00
#
_symmetry.space_group_name_H-M   'P 1'
#
loop_
_entity.id
_entity.type
_entity.pdbx_description
1 polymer ?
#
loop_
_entity_poly.entity_id
_entity_poly.type
_entity_poly.pdbx_seq_one_letter_code
_entity_poly.pdbx_strand_id
1 'polypeptide(L)' 'FEKARELYADVWLGFSEAELLGMLEAAGFASVETGIVHKESRSPGFQTVLAIAEKKA' A
#
# COMPACT_ATOMS: atom_id res chain seq x y z
N PHE A 1 3.34 -1.71 -13.88
CA PHE A 1 3.26 -0.45 -13.10
C PHE A 1 3.42 0.79 -13.97
N GLU A 2 4.25 0.78 -15.02
CA GLU A 2 4.47 1.96 -15.88
C GLU A 2 3.25 2.41 -16.72
N LYS A 3 2.46 1.47 -17.29
CA LYS A 3 1.30 1.80 -18.16
C LYS A 3 0.06 2.33 -17.43
N ALA A 4 -0.02 2.23 -16.11
CA ALA A 4 -1.14 2.78 -15.35
C ALA A 4 -1.00 4.29 -15.08
N ARG A 5 0.21 4.84 -15.23
CA ARG A 5 0.55 6.21 -14.85
C ARG A 5 0.07 7.27 -15.84
N GLU A 6 -0.13 6.89 -17.11
CA GLU A 6 -0.61 7.80 -18.16
C GLU A 6 -2.14 7.90 -18.23
N LEU A 7 -2.88 6.89 -17.76
CA LEU A 7 -4.34 6.82 -17.91
C LEU A 7 -5.14 7.42 -16.73
N TYR A 8 -4.51 7.57 -15.56
CA TYR A 8 -5.19 7.92 -14.31
C TYR A 8 -4.53 9.12 -13.62
N ALA A 9 -4.27 10.20 -14.37
CA ALA A 9 -3.47 11.36 -13.95
C ALA A 9 -3.88 12.04 -12.62
N ASP A 10 -5.05 11.74 -12.05
CA ASP A 10 -5.51 12.23 -10.73
C ASP A 10 -5.76 11.13 -9.69
N VAL A 11 -5.40 9.88 -9.99
CA VAL A 11 -5.58 8.74 -9.09
C VAL A 11 -4.20 8.34 -8.57
N TRP A 12 -3.95 8.63 -7.29
CA TRP A 12 -2.81 8.07 -6.56
C TRP A 12 -2.77 6.56 -6.82
N LEU A 13 -1.72 6.05 -7.47
CA LEU A 13 -1.57 4.62 -7.85
C LEU A 13 -1.43 3.67 -6.65
N GLY A 14 -1.84 4.13 -5.47
CA GLY A 14 -1.60 3.51 -4.18
C GLY A 14 -0.12 3.47 -3.82
N PHE A 15 0.21 2.44 -3.06
CA PHE A 15 1.55 2.09 -2.61
C PHE A 15 1.63 0.56 -2.56
N SER A 16 2.80 0.02 -2.81
CA SER A 16 3.12 -1.37 -2.55
C SER A 16 3.21 -1.65 -1.04
N GLU A 17 3.19 -2.93 -0.65
CA GLU A 17 3.43 -3.34 0.74
C GLU A 17 4.78 -2.84 1.27
N ALA A 18 5.81 -2.83 0.42
CA ALA A 18 7.14 -2.34 0.78
C ALA A 18 7.18 -0.81 0.99
N GLU A 19 6.46 -0.05 0.17
CA GLU A 19 6.33 1.40 0.36
C GLU A 19 5.55 1.72 1.64
N LEU A 20 4.48 0.98 1.92
CA LEU A 20 3.72 1.13 3.16
C LEU A 20 4.55 0.83 4.39
N LEU A 21 5.34 -0.26 4.36
CA LEU A 21 6.30 -0.60 5.40
C LEU A 21 7.28 0.56 5.65
N GLY A 22 7.94 1.06 4.61
CA GLY A 22 8.90 2.15 4.72
C GLY A 22 8.27 3.45 5.25
N MET A 23 7.03 3.76 4.85
CA MET A 23 6.29 4.91 5.38
C MET A 23 6.01 4.78 6.88
N LEU A 24 5.62 3.59 7.35
CA LEU A 24 5.35 3.32 8.77
C LEU A 24 6.64 3.37 9.61
N GLU A 25 7.73 2.78 9.13
CA GLU A 25 9.04 2.87 9.77
C GLU A 25 9.53 4.33 9.87
N ALA A 26 9.42 5.10 8.78
CA ALA A 26 9.79 6.52 8.76
C ALA A 26 8.93 7.37 9.71
N ALA A 27 7.67 6.97 9.94
CA ALA A 27 6.79 7.61 10.91
C ALA A 27 7.03 7.16 12.37
N GLY A 28 8.01 6.28 12.62
CA GLY A 28 8.40 5.83 13.95
C GLY A 28 7.59 4.65 14.49
N PHE A 29 6.83 3.97 13.62
CA PHE A 29 6.18 2.71 13.98
C PHE A 29 7.18 1.55 13.94
N ALA A 30 6.93 0.53 14.74
CA ALA A 30 7.69 -0.71 14.83
C ALA A 30 6.73 -1.91 14.81
N SER A 31 7.29 -3.13 14.76
CA SER A 31 6.50 -4.37 14.67
C SER A 31 5.51 -4.35 13.50
N VAL A 32 5.94 -3.82 12.34
CA VAL A 32 5.05 -3.63 11.19
C VAL A 32 4.79 -4.97 10.51
N GLU A 33 3.53 -5.35 10.40
CA GLU A 33 3.05 -6.48 9.61
C GLU A 33 2.17 -5.94 8.48
N THR A 34 2.44 -6.34 7.24
CA THR A 34 1.64 -5.96 6.07
C THR A 34 1.06 -7.18 5.37
N GLY A 35 -0.10 -7.01 4.72
CA GLY A 35 -0.69 -8.07 3.91
C GLY A 35 -1.79 -7.57 2.97
N ILE A 36 -1.97 -8.29 1.86
CA ILE A 36 -3.10 -8.07 0.94
C ILE A 36 -4.32 -8.82 1.47
N VAL A 37 -5.35 -8.08 1.89
CA VAL A 37 -6.57 -8.66 2.47
C VAL A 37 -7.70 -8.80 1.47
N HIS A 38 -7.62 -8.10 0.34
CA HIS A 38 -8.61 -8.18 -0.72
C HIS A 38 -7.99 -7.92 -2.08
N LYS A 39 -8.52 -8.59 -3.10
CA LYS A 39 -8.19 -8.36 -4.50
C LYS A 39 -9.45 -8.43 -5.34
N GLU A 40 -9.72 -7.39 -6.09
CA GLU A 40 -10.87 -7.35 -6.99
C GLU A 40 -10.66 -8.30 -8.18
N SER A 41 -11.69 -9.07 -8.52
CA SER A 41 -11.66 -9.99 -9.65
C SER A 41 -11.84 -9.32 -11.00
N ARG A 42 -12.34 -8.07 -11.03
CA ARG A 42 -12.60 -7.31 -12.27
C ARG A 42 -11.43 -6.35 -12.54
N SER A 43 -11.10 -6.17 -13.82
CA SER A 43 -10.08 -5.20 -14.24
C SER A 43 -10.42 -3.79 -13.71
N PRO A 44 -9.46 -3.04 -13.13
CA PRO A 44 -8.00 -3.25 -13.16
C PRO A 44 -7.44 -4.16 -12.03
N GLY A 45 -8.29 -4.77 -11.21
CA GLY A 45 -7.87 -5.76 -10.21
C GLY A 45 -7.17 -5.13 -9.01
N PHE A 46 -7.77 -4.08 -8.44
CA PHE A 46 -7.23 -3.37 -7.29
C PHE A 46 -7.01 -4.31 -6.10
N GLN A 47 -5.99 -3.98 -5.31
CA GLN A 47 -5.61 -4.73 -4.11
C GLN A 47 -5.73 -3.82 -2.90
N THR A 48 -6.36 -4.33 -1.84
CA THR A 48 -6.41 -3.67 -0.54
C THR A 48 -5.27 -4.21 0.30
N VAL A 49 -4.36 -3.32 0.69
CA VAL A 49 -3.27 -3.61 1.62
C VAL A 49 -3.66 -3.17 3.02
N LEU A 50 -3.46 -4.06 4.00
CA LEU A 50 -3.58 -3.78 5.43
C LEU A 50 -2.18 -3.75 6.04
N ALA A 51 -1.94 -2.82 6.96
CA ALA A 51 -0.79 -2.86 7.85
C ALA A 51 -1.21 -2.72 9.31
N ILE A 52 -0.53 -3.45 10.19
CA ILE A 52 -0.64 -3.36 11.64
C ILE A 52 0.75 -2.99 12.16
N ALA A 53 0.83 -2.01 13.06
CA ALA A 53 2.09 -1.59 13.62
C ALA A 53 1.90 -0.95 15.00
N GLU A 54 2.96 -0.94 15.80
CA GLU A 54 3.00 -0.37 17.13
C GLU A 54 3.77 0.95 17.12
N LYS A 55 3.16 2.02 17.67
CA LYS A 55 3.89 3.27 17.87
C LYS A 55 4.67 3.17 19.18
N LYS A 56 6.00 3.21 19.09
CA LYS A 56 6.83 3.32 20.31
C LYS A 56 6.56 4.67 20.97
N ALA A 57 6.16 4.63 22.24
CA ALA A 57 5.93 5.82 23.06
C ALA A 57 7.23 6.56 23.40
#